data_AF-A0A314V1T1-F1
#
_entry.id   AF-A0A314V1T1-F1
#
_cell.length_a   1.000
_cell.length_b   1.000
_cell.length_c   1.000
_cell.angle_alpha   90.00
_cell.angle_beta   90.00
_cell.angle_gamma   90.00
#
_symmetry.space_group_name_H-M   'P 1'
#
loop_
_entity.id
_entity.type
_entity.pdbx_description
1 polymer ?
#
loop_
_entity_poly.entity_id
_entity_poly.type
_entity_poly.pdbx_seq_one_letter_code
_entity_poly.pdbx_strand_id
1 'polypeptide(L)'
;MWTRICCLQNQGLSILNESSQLCSNLLEFAKGKAGQLPEARNGLDGQFFVESEMKVQGLKRGTESLARSLHTMSALLHEKSSLASSKYPSKCINADGSPNDQYPEDDMRYELKAEILLTSLLREKLYSKELEVEQLQAELAAAVRGNDILRCEVQNAMDNLSCVTHKLKDLELQMLKKDENISQLQSDLQASMKELTVTRGILPKISEERDMMWEEVKKYNEKNMLLNSEVNMLKKKIETLDEDILLKEGQITILKDTIGNKPFDLLSSPDSMRGFLLQ
;
A
#
# COMPACT_ATOMS: atom_id res chain seq x y z
N MET A 1 55.93 9.82 27.21
CA MET A 1 54.83 8.84 27.41
C MET A 1 53.85 9.32 28.48
N TRP A 2 54.34 9.80 29.63
CA TRP A 2 53.53 10.43 30.70
C TRP A 2 52.54 11.50 30.21
N THR A 3 53.02 12.50 29.46
CA THR A 3 52.17 13.60 28.94
C THR A 3 51.00 13.10 28.09
N ARG A 4 51.19 12.03 27.30
CA ARG A 4 50.13 11.45 26.46
C ARG A 4 49.05 10.76 27.30
N ILE A 5 49.45 10.08 28.37
CA ILE A 5 48.52 9.42 29.31
C ILE A 5 47.73 10.47 30.09
N CYS A 6 48.37 11.56 30.55
CA CYS A 6 47.67 12.67 31.21
C CYS A 6 46.67 13.36 30.27
N CYS A 7 47.01 13.61 29.01
CA CYS A 7 46.07 14.18 28.03
C CYS A 7 44.85 13.27 27.79
N LEU A 8 45.07 11.95 27.65
CA LEU A 8 43.98 10.99 27.49
C LEU A 8 43.09 10.92 28.75
N GLN A 9 43.68 10.97 29.94
CA GLN A 9 42.94 10.90 31.20
C GLN A 9 42.13 12.17 31.47
N ASN A 10 42.67 13.36 31.18
CA ASN A 10 42.03 14.62 31.51
C ASN A 10 41.06 15.12 30.42
N GLN A 11 41.38 14.89 29.15
CA GLN A 11 40.63 15.43 28.02
C GLN A 11 39.94 14.33 27.21
N GLY A 12 40.64 13.22 26.93
CA GLY A 12 40.08 12.11 26.15
C GLY A 12 38.89 11.43 26.82
N LEU A 13 38.96 11.18 28.13
CA LEU A 13 37.85 10.59 28.88
C LEU A 13 36.63 11.51 28.97
N SER A 14 36.83 12.83 29.10
CA SER A 14 35.72 13.80 29.11
C SER A 14 34.96 13.77 27.79
N ILE A 15 35.70 13.83 26.66
CA ILE A 15 35.11 13.81 25.32
C ILE A 15 34.37 12.51 25.05
N LEU A 16 34.93 11.36 25.45
CA LEU A 16 34.25 10.06 25.31
C LEU A 16 32.99 9.95 26.17
N ASN A 17 33.01 10.51 27.38
CA ASN A 17 31.86 10.53 28.27
C ASN A 17 30.75 11.46 27.76
N GLU A 18 31.11 12.66 27.29
CA GLU A 18 30.20 13.60 26.63
C GLU A 18 29.58 12.99 25.37
N SER A 19 30.40 12.32 24.54
CA SER A 19 29.92 11.61 23.35
C SER A 19 28.95 10.48 23.71
N SER A 20 29.24 9.68 24.73
CA SER A 20 28.33 8.63 25.19
C SER A 20 27.01 9.22 25.69
N GLN A 21 27.04 10.36 26.38
CA GLN A 21 25.84 11.04 26.88
C GLN A 21 25.00 11.62 25.73
N LEU A 22 25.64 12.21 24.71
CA LEU A 22 24.96 12.69 23.51
C LEU A 22 24.27 11.56 22.75
N CYS A 23 24.93 10.41 22.62
CA CYS A 23 24.32 9.22 22.01
C CYS A 23 23.10 8.73 22.78
N SER A 24 23.14 8.71 24.13
CA SER A 24 21.97 8.39 24.95
C SER A 24 20.83 9.38 24.73
N ASN A 25 21.11 10.68 24.72
CA ASN A 25 20.09 11.72 24.53
C ASN A 25 19.46 11.66 23.13
N LEU A 26 20.26 11.40 22.09
CA LEU A 26 19.78 11.26 20.72
C LEU A 26 18.86 10.03 20.56
N LEU A 27 19.23 8.92 21.22
CA LEU A 27 18.43 7.70 21.20
C LEU A 27 17.08 7.90 21.91
N GLU A 28 17.07 8.56 23.06
CA GLU A 28 15.83 8.93 23.77
C GLU A 28 14.95 9.88 22.95
N PHE A 29 15.55 10.85 22.25
CA PHE A 29 14.82 11.74 21.35
C PHE A 29 14.19 10.99 20.16
N ALA A 30 14.93 10.07 19.54
CA ALA A 30 14.44 9.24 18.45
C ALA A 30 13.29 8.32 18.90
N LYS A 31 13.42 7.73 20.10
CA LYS A 31 12.39 6.89 20.73
C LYS A 31 11.11 7.67 21.06
N GLY A 32 11.25 8.89 21.58
CA GLY A 32 10.11 9.79 21.87
C GLY A 32 9.38 10.27 20.62
N LYS A 33 10.09 10.46 19.50
CA LYS A 33 9.52 10.88 18.22
C LYS A 33 8.82 9.73 17.46
N ALA A 34 9.32 8.50 17.58
CA ALA A 34 8.69 7.29 17.04
C ALA A 34 7.34 6.97 17.70
N GLY A 35 7.14 7.34 18.96
CA GLY A 35 5.87 7.13 19.68
C GLY A 35 4.70 8.02 19.24
N GLN A 36 4.94 9.10 18.49
CA GLN A 36 3.91 10.08 18.10
C GLN A 36 3.34 9.87 16.69
N LEU A 37 3.88 8.95 15.89
CA LEU A 37 3.45 8.69 14.51
C LEU A 37 2.71 7.34 14.41
N PRO A 38 1.38 7.31 14.16
CA PRO A 38 0.60 6.06 14.20
C PRO A 38 0.87 5.05 13.08
N GLU A 39 1.56 5.41 11.99
CA GLU A 39 1.47 4.67 10.72
C GLU A 39 2.70 3.83 10.31
N ALA A 40 3.69 3.64 11.17
CA ALA A 40 4.86 2.81 10.83
C ALA A 40 5.26 1.84 11.95
N ARG A 41 4.32 1.09 12.52
CA ARG A 41 4.65 -0.05 13.41
C ARG A 41 5.05 -1.28 12.59
N ASN A 42 6.23 -1.21 11.96
CA ASN A 42 6.95 -2.40 11.55
C ASN A 42 7.75 -2.92 12.74
N GLY A 43 7.66 -4.22 13.05
CA GLY A 43 8.34 -4.87 14.18
C GLY A 43 9.87 -4.79 14.19
N LEU A 44 10.48 -4.13 13.20
CA LEU A 44 11.92 -3.87 13.09
C LEU A 44 12.38 -2.66 13.92
N ASP A 45 11.47 -1.74 14.26
CA ASP A 45 11.80 -0.50 14.98
C ASP A 45 12.22 -0.78 16.43
N GLY A 46 11.49 -1.67 17.12
CA GLY A 46 11.81 -2.08 18.50
C GLY A 46 13.16 -2.80 18.61
N GLN A 47 13.51 -3.65 17.63
CA GLN A 47 14.79 -4.35 17.60
C GLN A 47 15.95 -3.38 17.40
N PHE A 48 15.80 -2.38 16.53
CA PHE A 48 16.79 -1.35 16.29
C PHE A 48 17.08 -0.51 17.55
N PHE A 49 16.03 -0.13 18.29
CA PHE A 49 16.20 0.61 19.55
C PHE A 49 16.92 -0.21 20.62
N VAL A 50 16.56 -1.48 20.79
CA VAL A 50 17.23 -2.37 21.76
C VAL A 50 18.70 -2.58 21.39
N GLU A 51 19.01 -2.84 20.12
CA GLU A 51 20.39 -3.00 19.66
C GLU A 51 21.21 -1.71 19.84
N SER A 52 20.62 -0.56 19.52
CA SER A 52 21.27 0.74 19.68
C SER A 52 21.51 1.10 21.15
N GLU A 53 20.56 0.76 22.04
CA GLU A 53 20.69 0.93 23.49
C GLU A 53 21.83 0.07 24.06
N MET A 54 21.94 -1.19 23.61
CA MET A 54 23.05 -2.08 23.96
C MET A 54 24.40 -1.52 23.48
N LYS A 55 24.48 -0.93 22.28
CA LYS A 55 25.71 -0.31 21.76
C LYS A 55 26.13 0.92 22.57
N VAL A 56 25.19 1.78 22.94
CA VAL A 56 25.46 2.96 23.78
C VAL A 56 25.94 2.53 25.17
N GLN A 57 25.31 1.52 25.76
CA GLN A 57 25.75 0.96 27.03
C GLN A 57 27.13 0.29 26.93
N GLY A 58 27.42 -0.38 25.81
CA GLY A 58 28.73 -0.95 25.50
C GLY A 58 29.82 0.12 25.44
N LEU A 59 29.55 1.24 24.77
CA LEU A 59 30.46 2.39 24.71
C LEU A 59 30.76 2.93 26.12
N LYS A 60 29.74 3.11 26.96
CA LYS A 60 29.90 3.58 28.35
C LYS A 60 30.81 2.66 29.17
N ARG A 61 30.57 1.34 29.12
CA ARG A 61 31.41 0.34 29.78
C ARG A 61 32.83 0.32 29.23
N GLY A 62 32.99 0.50 27.91
CA GLY A 62 34.29 0.61 27.26
C GLY A 62 35.10 1.81 27.77
N THR A 63 34.46 2.97 27.88
CA THR A 63 35.07 4.19 28.43
C THR A 63 35.46 4.02 29.90
N GLU A 64 34.63 3.39 30.73
CA GLU A 64 34.96 3.08 32.13
C GLU A 64 36.15 2.10 32.24
N SER A 65 36.23 1.13 31.32
CA SER A 65 37.36 0.20 31.26
C SER A 65 38.66 0.88 30.85
N LEU A 66 38.59 1.77 29.86
CA LEU A 66 39.71 2.60 29.44
C LEU A 66 40.18 3.52 30.57
N ALA A 67 39.26 4.12 31.33
CA ALA A 67 39.57 4.96 32.47
C ALA A 67 40.36 4.19 33.55
N ARG A 68 39.89 2.98 33.91
CA ARG A 68 40.60 2.10 34.85
C ARG A 68 42.00 1.73 34.35
N SER A 69 42.13 1.35 33.08
CA SER A 69 43.42 1.00 32.47
C SER A 69 44.40 2.17 32.46
N LEU A 70 43.96 3.38 32.08
CA LEU A 70 44.78 4.59 32.12
C LEU A 70 45.25 4.90 33.54
N HIS A 71 44.38 4.73 34.53
CA HIS A 71 44.74 4.94 35.94
C HIS A 71 45.83 3.95 36.41
N THR A 72 45.70 2.67 36.04
CA THR A 72 46.72 1.64 36.33
C THR A 72 48.06 1.95 35.66
N MET A 73 48.06 2.36 34.39
CA MET A 73 49.29 2.72 33.68
C MET A 73 49.95 3.97 34.27
N SER A 74 49.16 4.95 34.71
CA SER A 74 49.65 6.14 35.40
C SER A 74 50.35 5.78 36.71
N ALA A 75 49.75 4.88 37.50
CA ALA A 75 50.36 4.39 38.75
C ALA A 75 51.69 3.66 38.52
N LEU A 76 51.76 2.75 37.53
CA LEU A 76 52.98 2.01 37.19
C LEU A 76 54.12 2.90 36.68
N LEU A 77 53.80 3.94 35.92
CA LEU A 77 54.80 4.90 35.45
C LEU A 77 55.35 5.77 36.58
N HIS A 78 54.51 6.12 37.56
CA HIS A 78 54.95 6.85 38.75
C HIS A 78 55.85 5.99 39.65
N GLU A 79 55.55 4.69 39.78
CA GLU A 79 56.38 3.71 40.50
C GLU A 79 57.75 3.52 39.83
N LYS A 80 57.79 3.38 38.50
CA LYS A 80 59.04 3.25 37.72
C LYS A 80 59.93 4.49 37.78
N SER A 81 59.33 5.68 37.85
CA SER A 81 60.06 6.94 38.02
C SER A 81 60.72 7.07 39.40
N SER A 82 60.16 6.42 40.43
CA SER A 82 60.73 6.43 41.79
C SER A 82 61.93 5.48 41.95
N LEU A 83 61.99 4.40 41.15
CA LEU A 83 63.03 3.36 41.24
C LEU A 83 64.34 3.75 40.54
N ALA A 84 64.29 4.64 39.54
CA ALA A 84 65.45 5.05 38.74
C ALA A 84 66.43 5.99 39.47
N SER A 85 66.10 6.46 40.69
CA SER A 85 66.92 7.41 41.45
C SER A 85 67.78 6.76 42.55
N SER A 86 67.88 5.42 42.60
CA SER A 86 68.61 4.73 43.68
C SER A 86 69.48 3.56 43.19
N LYS A 87 70.80 3.72 43.41
CA LYS A 87 71.92 2.74 43.37
C LYS A 87 72.71 2.54 42.05
N TYR A 88 73.98 2.98 42.01
CA TYR A 88 75.21 2.19 42.34
C TYR A 88 76.50 2.96 41.93
N PRO A 89 77.58 3.02 42.74
CA PRO A 89 78.93 3.35 42.29
C PRO A 89 79.80 2.09 42.17
N SER A 90 80.60 1.96 41.11
CA SER A 90 81.59 0.89 40.94
C SER A 90 82.91 1.43 40.38
N LYS A 91 84.02 0.92 40.94
CA LYS A 91 85.43 1.33 40.83
C LYS A 91 86.23 0.16 40.23
N CYS A 92 87.16 0.43 39.30
CA CYS A 92 88.40 -0.35 38.95
C CYS A 92 89.15 0.44 37.84
N ILE A 93 90.35 1.03 38.04
CA ILE A 93 91.75 0.52 38.11
C ILE A 93 92.31 -0.04 36.77
N ASN A 94 93.52 0.46 36.45
CA ASN A 94 94.24 0.51 35.18
C ASN A 94 95.04 -0.74 34.80
N ALA A 95 95.30 -0.84 33.48
CA ALA A 95 96.53 -1.16 32.72
C ALA A 95 97.61 -2.11 33.29
N ASP A 96 98.13 -3.02 32.45
CA ASP A 96 99.53 -3.03 31.95
C ASP A 96 99.84 -4.29 31.09
N GLY A 97 100.77 -4.18 30.11
CA GLY A 97 101.62 -5.31 29.68
C GLY A 97 101.71 -5.78 28.21
N SER A 98 102.50 -5.06 27.38
CA SER A 98 103.47 -5.49 26.34
C SER A 98 103.09 -6.32 25.07
N PRO A 99 103.59 -5.94 23.86
CA PRO A 99 103.35 -6.61 22.56
C PRO A 99 104.52 -7.53 22.11
N ASN A 100 104.22 -8.63 21.39
CA ASN A 100 105.21 -9.53 20.79
C ASN A 100 104.77 -9.93 19.35
N ASP A 101 105.75 -10.09 18.45
CA ASP A 101 105.61 -10.27 16.99
C ASP A 101 104.85 -11.55 16.55
N GLN A 102 103.51 -11.48 16.47
CA GLN A 102 102.62 -12.45 15.77
C GLN A 102 101.65 -11.76 14.77
N TYR A 103 101.97 -10.52 14.38
CA TYR A 103 101.00 -9.59 13.81
C TYR A 103 100.22 -10.06 12.55
N PRO A 104 100.80 -10.77 11.56
CA PRO A 104 100.02 -11.18 10.36
C PRO A 104 99.17 -12.44 10.56
N GLU A 105 99.51 -13.33 11.51
CA GLU A 105 98.79 -14.60 11.72
C GLU A 105 97.59 -14.43 12.67
N ASP A 106 97.73 -13.53 13.66
CA ASP A 106 96.63 -13.12 14.53
C ASP A 106 95.60 -12.24 13.79
N ASP A 107 96.04 -11.34 12.90
CA ASP A 107 95.15 -10.50 12.08
C ASP A 107 94.28 -11.36 11.14
N MET A 108 94.87 -12.34 10.46
CA MET A 108 94.14 -13.32 9.63
C MET A 108 93.15 -14.15 10.46
N ARG A 109 93.45 -14.45 11.73
CA ARG A 109 92.53 -15.15 12.65
C ARG A 109 91.36 -14.25 13.08
N TYR A 110 91.59 -12.96 13.31
CA TYR A 110 90.52 -12.00 13.60
C TYR A 110 89.62 -11.78 12.38
N GLU A 111 90.19 -11.70 11.17
CA GLU A 111 89.45 -11.59 9.91
C GLU A 111 88.55 -12.81 9.67
N LEU A 112 89.10 -14.03 9.80
CA LEU A 112 88.33 -15.27 9.69
C LEU A 112 87.19 -15.33 10.72
N LYS A 113 87.44 -14.91 11.96
CA LYS A 113 86.42 -14.88 13.01
C LYS A 113 85.33 -13.85 12.70
N ALA A 114 85.70 -12.68 12.18
CA ALA A 114 84.74 -11.67 11.72
C ALA A 114 83.90 -12.18 10.55
N GLU A 115 84.50 -12.90 9.59
CA GLU A 115 83.82 -13.50 8.45
C GLU A 115 82.85 -14.61 8.87
N ILE A 116 83.23 -15.47 9.83
CA ILE A 116 82.34 -16.48 10.41
C ILE A 116 81.12 -15.81 11.09
N LEU A 117 81.35 -14.76 11.88
CA LEU A 117 80.28 -14.02 12.54
C LEU A 117 79.36 -13.34 11.53
N LEU A 118 79.92 -12.66 10.52
CA LEU A 118 79.15 -12.03 9.44
C LEU A 118 78.32 -13.06 8.67
N THR A 119 78.91 -14.20 8.31
CA THR A 119 78.23 -15.30 7.63
C THR A 119 77.07 -15.84 8.46
N SER A 120 77.27 -16.01 9.77
CA SER A 120 76.22 -16.48 10.68
C SER A 120 75.05 -15.49 10.77
N LEU A 121 75.35 -14.18 10.86
CA LEU A 121 74.37 -13.12 10.94
C LEU A 121 73.58 -12.97 9.63
N LEU A 122 74.25 -13.07 8.49
CA LEU A 122 73.60 -13.04 7.18
C LEU A 122 72.66 -14.24 7.00
N ARG A 123 73.06 -15.43 7.47
CA ARG A 123 72.23 -16.62 7.44
C ARG A 123 70.98 -16.47 8.32
N GLU A 124 71.12 -15.94 9.52
CA GLU A 124 69.99 -15.67 10.40
C GLU A 124 69.01 -14.65 9.78
N LYS A 125 69.55 -13.56 9.21
CA LYS A 125 68.72 -12.59 8.46
C LYS A 125 68.02 -13.21 7.26
N LEU A 126 68.68 -14.11 6.54
CA LEU A 126 68.08 -14.82 5.42
C LEU A 126 66.90 -15.68 5.88
N TYR A 127 67.06 -16.47 6.95
CA TYR A 127 65.97 -17.27 7.51
C TYR A 127 64.82 -16.41 8.03
N SER A 128 65.11 -15.29 8.69
CA SER A 128 64.07 -14.35 9.12
C SER A 128 63.27 -13.79 7.94
N LYS A 129 63.92 -13.54 6.80
CA LYS A 129 63.26 -13.05 5.58
C LYS A 129 62.48 -14.14 4.86
N GLU A 130 62.97 -15.38 4.87
CA GLU A 130 62.24 -16.54 4.35
C GLU A 130 60.91 -16.74 5.09
N LEU A 131 60.92 -16.67 6.43
CA LEU A 131 59.70 -16.75 7.24
C LEU A 131 58.72 -15.61 6.95
N GLU A 132 59.21 -14.38 6.79
CA GLU A 132 58.37 -13.23 6.41
C GLU A 132 57.70 -13.45 5.04
N VAL A 133 58.43 -14.02 4.07
CA VAL A 133 57.89 -14.36 2.75
C VAL A 133 56.80 -15.43 2.85
N GLU A 134 57.00 -16.48 3.63
CA GLU A 134 55.98 -17.52 3.85
C GLU A 134 54.71 -16.95 4.49
N GLN A 135 54.86 -16.07 5.48
CA GLN A 135 53.71 -15.40 6.10
C GLN A 135 52.95 -14.53 5.09
N LEU A 136 53.66 -13.72 4.30
CA LEU A 136 53.05 -12.87 3.27
C LEU A 136 52.35 -13.71 2.18
N GLN A 137 52.91 -14.87 1.81
CA GLN A 137 52.25 -15.79 0.87
C GLN A 137 50.94 -16.36 1.44
N ALA A 138 50.92 -16.71 2.73
CA ALA A 138 49.72 -17.20 3.39
C ALA A 138 48.64 -16.10 3.49
N GLU A 139 49.03 -14.88 3.85
CA GLU A 139 48.14 -13.71 3.90
C GLU A 139 47.57 -13.37 2.52
N LEU A 140 48.41 -13.38 1.48
CA LEU A 140 47.98 -13.17 0.09
C LEU A 140 46.99 -14.25 -0.34
N ALA A 141 47.27 -15.53 -0.06
CA ALA A 141 46.37 -16.63 -0.40
C ALA A 141 45.01 -16.50 0.32
N ALA A 142 45.00 -16.05 1.58
CA ALA A 142 43.76 -15.77 2.31
C ALA A 142 42.98 -14.60 1.71
N ALA A 143 43.68 -13.51 1.34
CA ALA A 143 43.08 -12.34 0.71
C ALA A 143 42.48 -12.67 -0.67
N VAL A 144 43.15 -13.47 -1.50
CA VAL A 144 42.64 -13.93 -2.80
C VAL A 144 41.36 -14.74 -2.63
N ARG A 145 41.33 -15.70 -1.69
CA ARG A 145 40.09 -16.46 -1.40
C ARG A 145 38.96 -15.56 -0.92
N GLY A 146 39.27 -14.58 -0.07
CA GLY A 146 38.29 -13.58 0.37
C GLY A 146 37.74 -12.76 -0.80
N ASN A 147 38.60 -12.37 -1.75
CA ASN A 147 38.18 -11.64 -2.95
C ASN A 147 37.26 -12.49 -3.85
N ASP A 148 37.57 -13.78 -4.03
CA ASP A 148 36.74 -14.69 -4.79
C ASP A 148 35.33 -14.83 -4.19
N ILE A 149 35.22 -14.93 -2.85
CA ILE A 149 33.93 -14.95 -2.15
C ILE A 149 33.16 -13.66 -2.40
N LEU A 150 33.80 -12.50 -2.21
CA LEU A 150 33.16 -11.20 -2.43
C LEU A 150 32.67 -11.04 -3.87
N ARG A 151 33.43 -11.55 -4.86
CA ARG A 151 33.01 -11.52 -6.26
C ARG A 151 31.76 -12.37 -6.50
N CYS A 152 31.63 -13.53 -5.86
CA CYS A 152 30.42 -14.34 -5.92
C CYS A 152 29.22 -13.61 -5.29
N GLU A 153 29.41 -12.97 -4.13
CA GLU A 153 28.36 -12.17 -3.48
C GLU A 153 27.90 -11.00 -4.35
N VAL A 154 28.84 -10.30 -5.00
CA VAL A 154 28.52 -9.23 -5.95
C VAL A 154 27.70 -9.76 -7.13
N GLN A 155 28.09 -10.90 -7.71
CA GLN A 155 27.34 -11.51 -8.80
C GLN A 155 25.93 -11.92 -8.37
N ASN A 156 25.78 -12.56 -7.22
CA ASN A 156 24.48 -12.92 -6.66
C ASN A 156 23.59 -11.69 -6.44
N ALA A 157 24.16 -10.60 -5.92
CA ALA A 157 23.44 -9.34 -5.74
C ALA A 157 23.00 -8.74 -7.09
N MET A 158 23.84 -8.79 -8.12
CA MET A 158 23.51 -8.33 -9.47
C MET A 158 22.38 -9.16 -10.10
N ASP A 159 22.41 -10.48 -9.96
CA ASP A 159 21.39 -11.37 -10.51
C ASP A 159 20.03 -11.12 -9.82
N ASN A 160 20.03 -10.96 -8.50
CA ASN A 160 18.85 -10.58 -7.73
C ASN A 160 18.29 -9.23 -8.16
N LEU A 161 19.16 -8.23 -8.36
CA LEU A 161 18.76 -6.91 -8.84
C LEU A 161 18.13 -6.97 -10.24
N SER A 162 18.70 -7.79 -11.13
CA SER A 162 18.15 -8.02 -12.47
C SER A 162 16.75 -8.63 -12.42
N CYS A 163 16.56 -9.64 -11.57
CA CYS A 163 15.25 -10.26 -11.34
C CYS A 163 14.21 -9.25 -10.81
N VAL A 164 14.58 -8.45 -9.80
CA VAL A 164 13.70 -7.40 -9.24
C VAL A 164 13.38 -6.35 -10.30
N THR A 165 14.34 -5.95 -11.12
CA THR A 165 14.16 -4.98 -12.20
C THR A 165 13.17 -5.50 -13.25
N HIS A 166 13.24 -6.79 -13.61
CA HIS A 166 12.26 -7.37 -14.53
C HIS A 166 10.85 -7.39 -13.91
N LYS A 167 10.72 -7.75 -12.63
CA LYS A 167 9.43 -7.71 -11.91
C LYS A 167 8.87 -6.30 -11.84
N LEU A 168 9.72 -5.29 -11.65
CA LEU A 168 9.31 -3.88 -11.64
C LEU A 168 8.72 -3.48 -13.00
N LYS A 169 9.38 -3.81 -14.11
CA LYS A 169 8.87 -3.52 -15.47
C LYS A 169 7.53 -4.21 -15.76
N ASP A 170 7.34 -5.43 -15.27
CA ASP A 170 6.05 -6.13 -15.41
C ASP A 170 4.93 -5.38 -14.66
N LEU A 171 5.21 -4.93 -13.43
CA LEU A 171 4.25 -4.13 -12.65
C LEU A 171 3.96 -2.77 -13.31
N GLU A 172 4.96 -2.10 -13.88
CA GLU A 172 4.77 -0.87 -14.65
C GLU A 172 3.81 -1.08 -15.84
N LEU A 173 4.00 -2.17 -16.59
CA LEU A 173 3.11 -2.52 -17.70
C LEU A 173 1.68 -2.83 -17.24
N GLN A 174 1.54 -3.56 -16.13
CA GLN A 174 0.22 -3.83 -15.54
C GLN A 174 -0.47 -2.53 -15.10
N MET A 175 0.27 -1.57 -14.54
CA MET A 175 -0.25 -0.28 -14.12
C MET A 175 -0.76 0.53 -15.32
N LEU A 176 0.00 0.61 -16.41
CA LEU A 176 -0.43 1.27 -17.65
C LEU A 176 -1.75 0.68 -18.18
N LYS A 177 -1.87 -0.66 -18.19
CA LYS A 177 -3.11 -1.33 -18.58
C LYS A 177 -4.28 -0.98 -17.66
N LYS A 178 -4.03 -0.81 -16.35
CA LYS A 178 -5.07 -0.39 -15.40
C LYS A 178 -5.49 1.06 -15.64
N ASP A 179 -4.56 1.95 -15.97
CA ASP A 179 -4.86 3.35 -16.31
C ASP A 179 -5.73 3.47 -17.56
N GLU A 180 -5.46 2.66 -18.59
CA GLU A 180 -6.32 2.57 -19.79
C GLU A 180 -7.74 2.13 -19.43
N ASN A 181 -7.88 1.09 -18.59
CA ASN A 181 -9.19 0.61 -18.12
C ASN A 181 -9.93 1.66 -17.28
N ILE A 182 -9.23 2.38 -16.41
CA ILE A 182 -9.81 3.47 -15.60
C ILE A 182 -10.34 4.57 -16.54
N SER A 183 -9.55 4.95 -17.54
CA SER A 183 -9.94 5.97 -18.53
C SER A 183 -11.19 5.56 -19.31
N GLN A 184 -11.26 4.29 -19.73
CA GLN A 184 -12.45 3.75 -20.40
C GLN A 184 -13.69 3.78 -19.49
N LEU A 185 -13.56 3.30 -18.24
CA LEU A 185 -14.67 3.32 -17.28
C LEU A 185 -15.16 4.73 -16.97
N GLN A 186 -14.26 5.71 -16.90
CA GLN A 186 -14.63 7.12 -16.72
C GLN A 186 -15.45 7.65 -17.92
N SER A 187 -15.05 7.30 -19.14
CA SER A 187 -15.79 7.66 -20.35
C SER A 187 -17.19 7.02 -20.35
N ASP A 188 -17.28 5.73 -20.05
CA ASP A 188 -18.55 4.99 -20.02
C ASP A 188 -19.50 5.55 -18.96
N LEU A 189 -18.98 5.85 -17.76
CA LEU A 189 -19.74 6.48 -16.70
C LEU A 189 -20.26 7.86 -17.12
N GLN A 190 -19.44 8.67 -17.79
CA GLN A 190 -19.85 9.98 -18.29
C GLN A 190 -20.94 9.85 -19.36
N ALA A 191 -20.84 8.87 -20.26
CA ALA A 191 -21.86 8.59 -21.27
C ALA A 191 -23.19 8.18 -20.62
N SER A 192 -23.16 7.22 -19.68
CA SER A 192 -24.33 6.78 -18.93
C SER A 192 -24.97 7.92 -18.13
N MET A 193 -24.17 8.80 -17.52
CA MET A 193 -24.67 9.98 -16.82
C MET A 193 -25.39 10.95 -17.76
N LYS A 194 -24.90 11.15 -18.99
CA LYS A 194 -25.58 11.99 -19.99
C LYS A 194 -26.93 11.39 -20.40
N GLU A 195 -26.98 10.09 -20.68
CA GLU A 195 -28.22 9.37 -21.00
C GLU A 195 -29.24 9.45 -19.85
N LEU A 196 -28.77 9.29 -18.61
CA LEU A 196 -29.62 9.43 -17.43
C LEU A 196 -30.20 10.84 -17.30
N THR A 197 -29.41 11.88 -17.59
CA THR A 197 -29.91 13.26 -17.58
C THR A 197 -30.98 13.48 -18.65
N VAL A 198 -30.77 12.96 -19.87
CA VAL A 198 -31.75 13.06 -20.96
C VAL A 198 -33.06 12.34 -20.58
N THR A 199 -32.97 11.10 -20.11
CA THR A 199 -34.15 10.31 -19.71
C THR A 199 -34.91 10.94 -18.54
N ARG A 200 -34.20 11.47 -17.53
CA ARG A 200 -34.80 12.26 -16.44
C ARG A 200 -35.54 13.50 -16.95
N GLY A 201 -35.06 14.14 -18.02
CA GLY A 201 -35.72 15.29 -18.64
C GLY A 201 -36.98 14.93 -19.43
N ILE A 202 -37.04 13.73 -20.01
CA ILE A 202 -38.20 13.25 -20.79
C ILE A 202 -39.31 12.71 -19.87
N LEU A 203 -38.94 12.04 -18.79
CA LEU A 203 -39.87 11.40 -17.85
C LEU A 203 -41.05 12.28 -17.38
N PRO A 204 -40.86 13.55 -16.96
CA PRO A 204 -41.98 14.39 -16.54
C PRO A 204 -42.97 14.69 -17.66
N LYS A 205 -42.50 14.85 -18.91
CA LYS A 205 -43.38 15.09 -20.06
C LYS A 205 -44.27 13.89 -20.33
N ILE A 206 -43.70 12.69 -20.33
CA ILE A 206 -44.47 11.45 -20.48
C ILE A 206 -45.46 11.28 -19.32
N SER A 207 -45.07 11.65 -18.09
CA SER A 207 -46.00 11.59 -16.94
C SER A 207 -47.17 12.56 -17.11
N GLU A 208 -46.92 13.79 -17.57
CA GLU A 208 -47.95 14.79 -17.82
C GLU A 208 -48.90 14.34 -18.95
N GLU A 209 -48.36 13.81 -20.06
CA GLU A 209 -49.17 13.25 -21.15
C GLU A 209 -50.06 12.09 -20.67
N ARG A 210 -49.52 11.20 -19.84
CA ARG A 210 -50.27 10.10 -19.22
C ARG A 210 -51.39 10.60 -18.33
N ASP A 211 -51.14 11.63 -17.53
CA ASP A 211 -52.14 12.21 -16.62
C ASP A 211 -53.27 12.91 -17.41
N MET A 212 -52.92 13.63 -18.48
CA MET A 212 -53.89 14.24 -19.39
C MET A 212 -54.79 13.22 -20.08
N MET A 213 -54.21 12.15 -20.61
CA MET A 213 -54.95 11.07 -21.26
C MET A 213 -55.88 10.35 -20.28
N TRP A 214 -55.44 10.16 -19.03
CA TRP A 214 -56.27 9.58 -17.98
C TRP A 214 -57.53 10.41 -17.70
N GLU A 215 -57.40 11.73 -17.60
CA GLU A 215 -58.55 12.63 -17.43
C GLU A 215 -59.49 12.61 -18.64
N GLU A 216 -58.96 12.47 -19.84
CA GLU A 216 -59.77 12.32 -21.06
C GLU A 216 -60.57 11.01 -21.05
N VAL A 217 -59.94 9.88 -20.71
CA VAL A 217 -60.61 8.59 -20.54
C VAL A 217 -61.72 8.68 -19.50
N LYS A 218 -61.48 9.35 -18.37
CA LYS A 218 -62.48 9.57 -17.32
C LYS A 218 -63.71 10.33 -17.85
N LYS A 219 -63.50 11.42 -18.60
CA LYS A 219 -64.58 12.19 -19.24
C LYS A 219 -65.37 11.36 -20.24
N TYR A 220 -64.70 10.55 -21.06
CA TYR A 220 -65.39 9.65 -21.99
C TYR A 220 -66.20 8.58 -21.27
N ASN A 221 -65.69 8.04 -20.17
CA ASN A 221 -66.41 7.06 -19.36
C ASN A 221 -67.70 7.65 -18.77
N GLU A 222 -67.65 8.87 -18.23
CA GLU A 222 -68.84 9.58 -17.73
C GLU A 222 -69.88 9.80 -18.83
N LYS A 223 -69.47 10.24 -20.02
CA LYS A 223 -70.36 10.38 -21.18
C LYS A 223 -70.98 9.04 -21.59
N ASN A 224 -70.19 7.97 -21.59
CA ASN A 224 -70.66 6.64 -21.96
C ASN A 224 -71.72 6.12 -20.96
N MET A 225 -71.55 6.43 -19.67
CA MET A 225 -72.56 6.11 -18.64
C MET A 225 -73.88 6.87 -18.88
N LEU A 226 -73.81 8.16 -19.22
CA LEU A 226 -75.00 8.94 -19.57
C LEU A 226 -75.70 8.39 -20.82
N LEU A 227 -74.96 8.12 -21.89
CA LEU A 227 -75.51 7.53 -23.12
C LEU A 227 -76.14 6.15 -22.87
N ASN A 228 -75.49 5.28 -22.08
CA ASN A 228 -76.07 3.98 -21.71
C ASN A 228 -77.38 4.14 -20.94
N SER A 229 -77.49 5.13 -20.06
CA SER A 229 -78.74 5.42 -19.35
C SER A 229 -79.87 5.86 -20.28
N GLU A 230 -79.54 6.69 -21.29
CA GLU A 230 -80.48 7.14 -22.31
C GLU A 230 -80.94 5.99 -23.21
N VAL A 231 -80.01 5.14 -23.67
CA VAL A 231 -80.32 3.92 -24.43
C VAL A 231 -81.26 3.02 -23.66
N ASN A 232 -81.02 2.81 -22.36
CA ASN A 232 -81.90 1.99 -21.52
C ASN A 232 -83.29 2.61 -21.35
N MET A 233 -83.40 3.95 -21.27
CA MET A 233 -84.70 4.63 -21.24
C MET A 233 -85.45 4.49 -22.56
N LEU A 234 -84.76 4.65 -23.69
CA LEU A 234 -85.35 4.49 -25.01
C LEU A 234 -85.82 3.04 -25.25
N LYS A 235 -85.05 2.03 -24.83
CA LYS A 235 -85.48 0.62 -24.87
C LYS A 235 -86.81 0.41 -24.13
N LYS A 236 -86.93 0.91 -22.89
CA LYS A 236 -88.18 0.82 -22.11
C LYS A 236 -89.37 1.50 -22.80
N LYS A 237 -89.14 2.64 -23.45
CA LYS A 237 -90.19 3.33 -24.22
C LYS A 237 -90.62 2.52 -25.44
N ILE A 238 -89.68 1.90 -26.15
CA ILE A 238 -89.98 1.00 -27.28
C ILE A 238 -90.82 -0.18 -26.78
N GLU A 239 -90.40 -0.84 -25.70
CA GLU A 239 -91.16 -1.95 -25.09
C GLU A 239 -92.61 -1.52 -24.74
N THR A 240 -92.78 -0.33 -24.15
CA THR A 240 -94.11 0.20 -23.81
C THR A 240 -94.97 0.49 -25.05
N LEU A 241 -94.36 1.01 -26.13
CA LEU A 241 -95.05 1.28 -27.38
C LEU A 241 -95.43 -0.02 -28.11
N ASP A 242 -94.55 -1.02 -28.10
CA ASP A 242 -94.83 -2.34 -28.67
C ASP A 242 -96.03 -3.01 -27.96
N GLU A 243 -96.13 -2.88 -26.63
CA GLU A 243 -97.30 -3.32 -25.86
C GLU A 243 -98.59 -2.59 -26.27
N ASP A 244 -98.56 -1.26 -26.43
CA ASP A 244 -99.73 -0.48 -26.88
C ASP A 244 -100.13 -0.87 -28.31
N ILE A 245 -99.17 -1.04 -29.23
CA ILE A 245 -99.43 -1.49 -30.60
C ILE A 245 -100.14 -2.85 -30.58
N LEU A 246 -99.63 -3.83 -29.83
CA LEU A 246 -100.26 -5.15 -29.71
C LEU A 246 -101.70 -5.06 -29.16
N LEU A 247 -101.94 -4.19 -28.16
CA LEU A 247 -103.27 -3.94 -27.63
C LEU A 247 -104.21 -3.33 -28.70
N LYS A 248 -103.74 -2.32 -29.45
CA LYS A 248 -104.53 -1.70 -30.52
C LYS A 248 -104.81 -2.66 -31.65
N GLU A 249 -103.85 -3.49 -32.05
CA GLU A 249 -104.04 -4.54 -33.06
C GLU A 249 -105.09 -5.58 -32.61
N GLY A 250 -105.05 -6.00 -31.34
CA GLY A 250 -106.08 -6.84 -30.75
C GLY A 250 -107.48 -6.21 -30.81
N GLN A 251 -107.60 -4.93 -30.43
CA GLN A 251 -108.86 -4.17 -30.52
C GLN A 251 -109.37 -4.07 -31.96
N ILE A 252 -108.50 -3.76 -32.92
CA ILE A 252 -108.83 -3.69 -34.35
C ILE A 252 -109.33 -5.04 -34.85
N THR A 253 -108.68 -6.14 -34.46
CA THR A 253 -109.08 -7.50 -34.85
C THR A 253 -110.49 -7.82 -34.36
N ILE A 254 -110.80 -7.54 -33.09
CA ILE A 254 -112.15 -7.72 -32.53
C ILE A 254 -113.20 -6.88 -33.30
N LEU A 255 -112.88 -5.62 -33.60
CA LEU A 255 -113.78 -4.75 -34.36
C LEU A 255 -114.00 -5.24 -35.79
N LYS A 256 -112.94 -5.70 -36.47
CA LYS A 256 -113.03 -6.30 -37.81
C LYS A 256 -113.93 -7.53 -37.82
N ASP A 257 -113.79 -8.42 -36.84
CA ASP A 257 -114.64 -9.62 -36.71
C ASP A 257 -116.11 -9.27 -36.44
N THR A 258 -116.35 -8.21 -35.66
CA THR A 258 -117.69 -7.71 -35.36
C THR A 258 -118.39 -7.13 -36.61
N ILE A 259 -117.63 -6.46 -37.49
CA ILE A 259 -118.14 -5.87 -38.74
C ILE A 259 -118.28 -6.92 -39.85
N GLY A 260 -117.32 -7.85 -39.97
CA GLY A 260 -117.30 -8.90 -41.00
C GLY A 260 -118.43 -9.93 -40.88
N ASN A 261 -119.02 -10.09 -39.70
CA ASN A 261 -120.11 -11.05 -39.44
C ASN A 261 -121.53 -10.44 -39.58
N LYS A 262 -121.67 -9.19 -40.03
CA LYS A 262 -122.98 -8.53 -40.20
C LYS A 262 -123.18 -8.11 -41.67
N PRO A 263 -124.16 -8.67 -42.41
CA PRO A 263 -124.39 -8.24 -43.79
C PRO A 263 -125.01 -6.83 -43.78
N PHE A 264 -124.26 -5.85 -44.27
CA PHE A 264 -124.80 -4.52 -44.57
C PHE A 264 -125.45 -4.56 -45.96
N ASP A 265 -126.77 -4.72 -45.99
CA ASP A 265 -127.58 -4.58 -47.20
C ASP A 265 -127.95 -3.09 -47.37
N LEU A 266 -127.10 -2.35 -48.09
CA LEU A 266 -127.23 -0.89 -48.27
C LEU A 266 -127.75 -0.50 -49.67
N LEU A 267 -128.27 -1.44 -50.47
CA LEU A 267 -128.73 -1.18 -51.84
C LEU A 267 -130.04 -1.92 -52.21
N SER A 268 -131.04 -1.88 -51.33
CA SER A 268 -132.44 -2.04 -51.78
C SER A 268 -133.07 -0.65 -51.95
N SER A 269 -132.99 -0.15 -53.18
CA SER A 269 -133.60 1.08 -53.71
C SER A 269 -135.14 1.09 -53.54
N PRO A 270 -135.77 2.27 -53.33
CA PRO A 270 -137.21 2.38 -53.04
C PRO A 270 -138.04 2.29 -54.32
N ASP A 271 -139.17 1.58 -54.27
CA ASP A 271 -140.36 2.10 -54.94
C ASP A 271 -141.70 1.47 -54.50
N SER A 272 -142.69 2.36 -54.49
CA SER A 272 -144.12 2.12 -54.62
C SER A 272 -144.96 1.69 -53.40
N MET A 273 -145.65 2.71 -52.88
CA MET A 273 -147.06 2.72 -52.46
C MET A 273 -147.48 1.79 -51.31
N ARG A 274 -148.01 2.40 -50.22
CA ARG A 274 -149.46 2.70 -50.11
C ARG A 274 -149.88 2.92 -48.64
N GLY A 275 -150.59 4.02 -48.39
CA GLY A 275 -151.53 4.16 -47.26
C GLY A 275 -150.96 4.82 -46.00
N PHE A 276 -151.09 6.13 -45.82
CA PHE A 276 -152.23 6.79 -45.14
C PHE A 276 -152.47 6.28 -43.71
N LEU A 277 -152.05 7.05 -42.69
CA LEU A 277 -152.92 7.91 -41.85
C LEU A 277 -152.29 8.18 -40.47
N LEU A 278 -152.18 9.48 -40.15
CA LEU A 278 -152.50 10.14 -38.86
C LEU A 278 -152.48 9.27 -37.59
N GLN A 279 -151.54 9.54 -36.68
CA GLN A 279 -151.74 10.47 -35.55
C GLN A 279 -150.39 10.76 -34.86
#